data_AF-A0A7S0J0J3-F1
#
_entry.id   AF-A0A7S0J0J3-F1
#
_cell.length_a   1.000
_cell.length_b   1.000
_cell.length_c   1.000
_cell.angle_alpha   90.00
_cell.angle_beta   90.00
_cell.angle_gamma   90.00
#
_symmetry.space_group_name_H-M   'P 1'
#
loop_
_entity.id
_entity.type
_entity.pdbx_description
1 polymer ?
#
loop_
_entity_poly.entity_id
_entity_poly.type
_entity_poly.pdbx_seq_one_letter_code
_entity_poly.pdbx_strand_id
1 'polypeptide(L)'
;PQPPPPPTNSTILINTIGASQNAELLSMALLYGFHRQQVLSATVQCVVIFFAMYGGLAVGTHIAFRADTRHLPFDFLQKGTVSNVHQDVATVRGRMFAVTLFISGMLLLVSQYTFYCYRPWASGRWENPMELSQLIVPSEKIIRVVWCVFPAVGFMLTAVIPAVSAGEGYEAVLTGIHNVAAPLSALFMISMETVQLALGDLAFGHVLKQESVPAEYSKDLTTIQRLRVVVLCLAWASVAIFVSAQGYLTVGPRFFATKYPALFPNKSFCIALLSYGGELFAMLLAVLLPALAGIDMLFDVVSAYGDDPYQSAGLTLAFLLGKTGGAYYGY
;
A
#
# COMPACT_ATOMS: atom_id res chain seq x y z
N PRO A 1 69.55 -15.62 8.39
CA PRO A 1 68.09 -15.88 8.29
C PRO A 1 67.78 -16.65 7.00
N GLN A 2 67.37 -17.91 7.10
CA GLN A 2 66.93 -18.67 5.94
C GLN A 2 65.54 -18.18 5.48
N PRO A 3 65.29 -18.07 4.16
CA PRO A 3 63.98 -17.74 3.65
C PRO A 3 62.98 -18.85 4.01
N PRO A 4 61.71 -18.51 4.32
CA PRO A 4 60.71 -19.51 4.63
C PRO A 4 60.51 -20.45 3.43
N PRO A 5 60.25 -21.75 3.67
CA PRO A 5 60.02 -22.71 2.61
C PRO A 5 58.79 -22.28 1.78
N PRO A 6 58.81 -22.53 0.45
CA PRO A 6 57.69 -22.18 -0.40
C PRO A 6 56.43 -22.93 0.05
N PRO A 7 55.26 -22.27 0.02
CA PRO A 7 54.00 -22.91 0.41
C PRO A 7 53.74 -24.14 -0.45
N THR A 8 53.46 -25.26 0.20
CA THR A 8 53.06 -26.50 -0.46
C THR A 8 51.72 -26.32 -1.19
N ASN A 9 51.51 -27.05 -2.30
CA ASN A 9 50.29 -26.97 -3.11
C ASN A 9 48.99 -27.17 -2.30
N SER A 10 49.03 -27.93 -1.21
CA SER A 10 47.93 -28.12 -0.25
C SER A 10 47.56 -26.85 0.53
N THR A 11 48.55 -26.02 0.88
CA THR A 11 48.34 -24.73 1.59
C THR A 11 47.69 -23.69 0.67
N ILE A 12 48.06 -23.71 -0.62
CA ILE A 12 47.45 -22.83 -1.64
C ILE A 12 45.99 -23.23 -1.89
N LEU A 13 45.67 -24.52 -1.94
CA LEU A 13 44.31 -25.00 -2.12
C LEU A 13 43.39 -24.63 -0.94
N ILE A 14 43.84 -24.83 0.30
CA ILE A 14 43.07 -24.49 1.52
C ILE A 14 42.84 -22.98 1.60
N ASN A 15 43.84 -22.15 1.29
CA ASN A 15 43.69 -20.69 1.30
C ASN A 15 42.77 -20.22 0.17
N THR A 16 42.79 -20.86 -1.00
CA THR A 16 41.87 -20.54 -2.10
C THR A 16 40.43 -20.93 -1.77
N ILE A 17 40.20 -22.10 -1.15
CA ILE A 17 38.87 -22.56 -0.70
C ILE A 17 38.35 -21.66 0.44
N GLY A 18 39.21 -21.30 1.39
CA GLY A 18 38.85 -20.37 2.47
C GLY A 18 38.53 -18.96 1.92
N ALA A 19 39.30 -18.48 0.95
CA ALA A 19 39.04 -17.20 0.30
C ALA A 19 37.73 -17.21 -0.53
N SER A 20 37.41 -18.30 -1.23
CA SER A 20 36.16 -18.42 -1.99
C SER A 20 34.94 -18.50 -1.06
N GLN A 21 35.01 -19.27 0.02
CA GLN A 21 33.94 -19.34 1.02
C GLN A 21 33.73 -18.00 1.72
N ASN A 22 34.81 -17.27 2.05
CA ASN A 22 34.72 -15.93 2.63
C ASN A 22 34.09 -14.92 1.64
N ALA A 23 34.39 -15.04 0.34
CA ALA A 23 33.80 -14.18 -0.69
C ALA A 23 32.30 -14.45 -0.90
N GLU A 24 31.88 -15.72 -0.86
CA GLU A 24 30.47 -16.12 -0.93
C GLU A 24 29.69 -15.69 0.32
N LEU A 25 30.26 -15.88 1.51
CA LEU A 25 29.65 -15.40 2.75
C LEU A 25 29.51 -13.88 2.76
N LEU A 26 30.55 -13.16 2.29
CA LEU A 26 30.51 -11.70 2.18
C LEU A 26 29.47 -11.24 1.17
N SER A 27 29.36 -11.89 0.00
CA SER A 27 28.37 -11.50 -1.01
C SER A 27 26.94 -11.74 -0.53
N MET A 28 26.68 -12.85 0.16
CA MET A 28 25.38 -13.14 0.78
C MET A 28 25.06 -12.16 1.90
N ALA A 29 26.04 -11.82 2.76
CA ALA A 29 25.85 -10.81 3.81
C ALA A 29 25.54 -9.43 3.23
N LEU A 30 26.24 -9.03 2.16
CA LEU A 30 25.97 -7.77 1.45
C LEU A 30 24.58 -7.76 0.82
N LEU A 31 24.21 -8.84 0.12
CA LEU A 31 22.90 -8.97 -0.52
C LEU A 31 21.77 -8.89 0.51
N TYR A 32 21.94 -9.58 1.64
CA TYR A 32 20.99 -9.54 2.75
C TYR A 32 20.90 -8.13 3.36
N GLY A 33 22.04 -7.46 3.55
CA GLY A 33 22.09 -6.08 4.03
C GLY A 33 21.36 -5.11 3.10
N PHE A 34 21.54 -5.23 1.79
CA PHE A 34 20.82 -4.43 0.80
C PHE A 34 19.31 -4.71 0.83
N HIS A 35 18.92 -5.98 0.86
CA HIS A 35 17.52 -6.37 0.94
C HIS A 35 16.85 -5.79 2.18
N ARG A 36 17.48 -5.89 3.34
CA ARG A 36 17.01 -5.28 4.59
C ARG A 36 16.80 -3.78 4.47
N GLN A 37 17.77 -3.07 3.87
CA GLN A 37 17.66 -1.63 3.68
C GLN A 37 16.48 -1.26 2.76
N GLN A 38 16.22 -2.09 1.73
CA GLN A 38 15.08 -1.91 0.84
C GLN A 38 13.73 -2.16 1.54
N VAL A 39 13.62 -3.22 2.35
CA VAL A 39 12.43 -3.50 3.17
C VAL A 39 12.16 -2.34 4.13
N LEU A 40 13.19 -1.84 4.82
CA LEU A 40 13.05 -0.70 5.72
C LEU A 40 12.60 0.55 4.98
N SER A 41 13.27 0.89 3.87
CA SER A 41 12.92 2.06 3.05
C SER A 41 11.49 1.98 2.53
N ALA A 42 11.08 0.83 2.00
CA ALA A 42 9.74 0.60 1.49
C ALA A 42 8.68 0.74 2.60
N THR A 43 8.94 0.14 3.76
CA THR A 43 8.06 0.19 4.94
C THR A 43 7.85 1.63 5.42
N VAL A 44 8.94 2.37 5.61
CA VAL A 44 8.88 3.78 6.03
C VAL A 44 8.06 4.60 5.05
N GLN A 45 8.27 4.42 3.75
CA GLN A 45 7.50 5.12 2.72
C GLN A 45 6.02 4.75 2.79
N CYS A 46 5.64 3.48 2.90
CA CYS A 46 4.25 3.06 3.06
C CYS A 46 3.57 3.68 4.28
N VAL A 47 4.26 3.74 5.42
CA VAL A 47 3.75 4.37 6.64
C VAL A 47 3.57 5.88 6.45
N VAL A 48 4.54 6.56 5.84
CA VAL A 48 4.45 7.99 5.52
C VAL A 48 3.30 8.27 4.55
N ILE A 49 3.11 7.43 3.53
CA ILE A 49 1.98 7.51 2.59
C ILE A 49 0.65 7.43 3.33
N PHE A 50 0.49 6.45 4.23
CA PHE A 50 -0.74 6.29 5.02
C PHE A 50 -1.04 7.56 5.84
N PHE A 51 -0.07 8.09 6.58
CA PHE A 51 -0.28 9.31 7.38
C PHE A 51 -0.50 10.56 6.53
N ALA A 52 0.19 10.69 5.40
CA ALA A 52 -0.02 11.77 4.44
C ALA A 52 -1.47 11.74 3.94
N MET A 53 -1.90 10.58 3.40
CA MET A 53 -3.28 10.38 2.92
C MET A 53 -4.32 10.64 4.02
N TYR A 54 -4.10 10.11 5.23
CA TYR A 54 -4.97 10.38 6.38
C TYR A 54 -5.09 11.88 6.67
N GLY A 55 -3.96 12.60 6.73
CA GLY A 55 -3.94 14.04 6.98
C GLY A 55 -4.65 14.84 5.88
N GLY A 56 -4.40 14.52 4.61
CA GLY A 56 -5.06 15.16 3.47
C GLY A 56 -6.58 14.94 3.48
N LEU A 57 -7.03 13.73 3.83
CA LEU A 57 -8.44 13.37 3.91
C LEU A 57 -9.14 13.91 5.16
N ALA A 58 -8.44 14.01 6.31
CA ALA A 58 -9.03 14.47 7.57
C ALA A 58 -9.55 15.93 7.46
N VAL A 59 -8.82 16.79 6.74
CA VAL A 59 -9.17 18.21 6.60
C VAL A 59 -10.52 18.40 5.90
N GLY A 60 -10.74 17.80 4.72
CA GLY A 60 -12.03 17.93 4.05
C GLY A 60 -13.15 17.07 4.67
N THR A 61 -12.82 15.99 5.37
CA THR A 61 -13.78 15.20 6.17
C THR A 61 -14.39 16.03 7.29
N HIS A 62 -13.56 16.80 7.99
CA HIS A 62 -14.05 17.70 9.04
C HIS A 62 -15.12 18.67 8.51
N ILE A 63 -15.00 19.11 7.26
CA ILE A 63 -15.94 20.04 6.63
C ILE A 63 -17.21 19.31 6.17
N ALA A 64 -17.05 18.15 5.52
CA ALA A 64 -18.20 17.35 5.07
C ALA A 64 -19.11 16.93 6.23
N PHE A 65 -18.52 16.50 7.36
CA PHE A 65 -19.27 16.00 8.51
C PHE A 65 -19.85 17.10 9.42
N ARG A 66 -19.35 18.34 9.35
CA ARG A 66 -19.99 19.47 10.03
C ARG A 66 -21.33 19.89 9.41
N ALA A 67 -21.71 19.28 8.28
CA ALA A 67 -22.93 19.57 7.54
C ALA A 67 -23.11 21.07 7.23
N ASP A 68 -22.00 21.82 7.15
CA ASP A 68 -22.06 23.20 6.66
C ASP A 68 -22.20 23.16 5.15
N THR A 69 -23.45 23.00 4.71
CA THR A 69 -23.83 22.88 3.31
C THR A 69 -23.39 24.08 2.47
N ARG A 70 -23.04 25.21 3.09
CA ARG A 70 -22.50 26.39 2.40
C ARG A 70 -21.09 26.19 1.87
N HIS A 71 -20.33 25.26 2.45
CA HIS A 71 -18.95 24.96 2.05
C HIS A 71 -18.82 23.70 1.18
N LEU A 72 -19.95 23.05 0.91
CA LEU A 72 -20.05 21.92 -0.01
C LEU A 72 -20.34 22.43 -1.43
N PRO A 73 -19.81 21.75 -2.45
CA PRO A 73 -20.11 22.07 -3.84
C PRO A 73 -21.61 21.85 -4.11
N PHE A 74 -22.19 22.67 -5.00
CA PHE A 74 -23.63 22.68 -5.28
C PHE A 74 -24.16 21.34 -5.83
N ASP A 75 -23.30 20.53 -6.43
CA ASP A 75 -23.61 19.22 -6.97
C ASP A 75 -23.22 18.07 -6.01
N PHE A 76 -22.86 18.36 -4.75
CA PHE A 76 -22.52 17.33 -3.76
C PHE A 76 -23.63 16.28 -3.62
N LEU A 77 -24.89 16.71 -3.57
CA LEU A 77 -26.05 15.82 -3.47
C LEU A 77 -26.21 14.89 -4.68
N GLN A 78 -25.54 15.19 -5.79
CA GLN A 78 -25.62 14.45 -7.06
C GLN A 78 -24.48 13.45 -7.20
N LYS A 79 -23.29 13.82 -6.70
CA LYS A 79 -22.07 13.03 -6.85
C LYS A 79 -21.71 12.30 -5.56
N GLY A 80 -21.72 12.97 -4.41
CA GLY A 80 -21.35 12.38 -3.12
C GLY A 80 -19.97 11.71 -3.14
N THR A 81 -18.96 12.32 -3.77
CA THR A 81 -17.61 11.75 -3.88
C THR A 81 -16.58 12.58 -3.11
N VAL A 82 -15.46 11.93 -2.75
CA VAL A 82 -14.26 12.57 -2.18
C VAL A 82 -13.71 13.60 -3.14
N SER A 83 -13.60 13.25 -4.43
CA SER A 83 -13.15 14.18 -5.48
C SER A 83 -13.94 15.49 -5.48
N ASN A 84 -15.25 15.42 -5.26
CA ASN A 84 -16.09 16.62 -5.29
C ASN A 84 -15.81 17.54 -4.10
N VAL A 85 -15.66 16.99 -2.89
CA VAL A 85 -15.43 17.79 -1.68
C VAL A 85 -13.99 18.27 -1.58
N HIS A 86 -13.03 17.45 -1.99
CA HIS A 86 -11.61 17.66 -1.73
C HIS A 86 -10.83 18.22 -2.92
N GLN A 87 -11.28 18.16 -4.17
CA GLN A 87 -10.45 18.58 -5.31
C GLN A 87 -10.86 19.91 -5.94
N ASP A 88 -11.22 20.86 -5.10
CA ASP A 88 -11.28 22.27 -5.48
C ASP A 88 -9.90 22.93 -5.32
N VAL A 89 -9.15 23.01 -6.43
CA VAL A 89 -7.81 23.62 -6.49
C VAL A 89 -7.80 25.13 -6.21
N ALA A 90 -8.96 25.81 -6.27
CA ALA A 90 -9.06 27.20 -5.87
C ALA A 90 -8.90 27.35 -4.34
N THR A 91 -9.26 26.32 -3.59
CA THR A 91 -9.16 26.30 -2.12
C THR A 91 -7.81 25.76 -1.63
N VAL A 92 -7.34 26.24 -0.48
CA VAL A 92 -6.11 25.74 0.17
C VAL A 92 -6.22 24.24 0.46
N ARG A 93 -7.38 23.80 0.98
CA ARG A 93 -7.66 22.39 1.28
C ARG A 93 -7.51 21.51 0.04
N GLY A 94 -8.04 21.94 -1.11
CA GLY A 94 -8.00 21.10 -2.30
C GLY A 94 -6.63 21.03 -2.94
N ARG A 95 -5.85 22.11 -2.84
CA ARG A 95 -4.41 22.06 -3.16
C ARG A 95 -3.66 21.11 -2.24
N MET A 96 -3.92 21.13 -0.93
CA MET A 96 -3.29 20.21 0.02
C MET A 96 -3.65 18.75 -0.28
N PHE A 97 -4.92 18.44 -0.56
CA PHE A 97 -5.34 17.09 -0.91
C PHE A 97 -4.70 16.62 -2.22
N ALA A 98 -4.69 17.45 -3.27
CA ALA A 98 -4.06 17.12 -4.54
C ALA A 98 -2.56 16.85 -4.38
N VAL A 99 -1.84 17.72 -3.67
CA VAL A 99 -0.40 17.53 -3.38
C VAL A 99 -0.16 16.24 -2.60
N THR A 100 -0.97 15.99 -1.58
CA THR A 100 -0.88 14.77 -0.76
C THR A 100 -1.08 13.52 -1.61
N LEU A 101 -2.11 13.50 -2.46
CA LEU A 101 -2.43 12.38 -3.33
C LEU A 101 -1.32 12.15 -4.37
N PHE A 102 -0.78 13.22 -4.95
CA PHE A 102 0.34 13.15 -5.88
C PHE A 102 1.62 12.60 -5.23
N ILE A 103 2.01 13.16 -4.09
CA ILE A 103 3.19 12.70 -3.33
C ILE A 103 3.01 11.24 -2.90
N SER A 104 1.80 10.85 -2.48
CA SER A 104 1.48 9.48 -2.11
C SER A 104 1.64 8.51 -3.28
N GLY A 105 1.15 8.87 -4.47
CA GLY A 105 1.37 8.09 -5.69
C GLY A 105 2.86 7.97 -6.05
N MET A 106 3.62 9.06 -5.96
CA MET A 106 5.06 9.04 -6.22
C MET A 106 5.82 8.16 -5.22
N LEU A 107 5.53 8.30 -3.93
CA LEU A 107 6.16 7.48 -2.88
C LEU A 107 5.78 6.01 -3.03
N LEU A 108 4.54 5.67 -3.44
CA LEU A 108 4.15 4.28 -3.71
C LEU A 108 5.04 3.67 -4.79
N LEU A 109 5.28 4.40 -5.87
CA LEU A 109 6.13 3.95 -6.98
C LEU A 109 7.60 3.79 -6.56
N VAL A 110 8.15 4.76 -5.82
CA VAL A 110 9.54 4.72 -5.33
C VAL A 110 9.74 3.62 -4.30
N SER A 111 8.74 3.34 -3.47
CA SER A 111 8.84 2.34 -2.40
C SER A 111 9.04 0.94 -2.95
N GLN A 112 8.53 0.65 -4.16
CA GLN A 112 8.47 -0.69 -4.72
C GLN A 112 7.94 -1.70 -3.69
N TYR A 113 6.99 -1.28 -2.84
CA TYR A 113 6.49 -2.05 -1.71
C TYR A 113 5.98 -3.43 -2.13
N THR A 114 5.48 -3.55 -3.36
CA THR A 114 5.08 -4.81 -3.97
C THR A 114 6.19 -5.84 -4.01
N PHE A 115 7.47 -5.46 -4.01
CA PHE A 115 8.62 -6.37 -4.05
C PHE A 115 9.27 -6.61 -2.69
N TYR A 116 9.11 -5.69 -1.74
CA TYR A 116 9.85 -5.72 -0.47
C TYR A 116 8.96 -5.92 0.76
N CYS A 117 7.70 -5.48 0.70
CA CYS A 117 6.78 -5.59 1.84
C CYS A 117 5.90 -6.84 1.78
N TYR A 118 5.99 -7.62 0.71
CA TYR A 118 5.10 -8.75 0.47
C TYR A 118 5.83 -10.02 0.07
N ARG A 119 5.32 -11.14 0.59
CA ARG A 119 5.86 -12.47 0.31
C ARG A 119 5.52 -12.90 -1.11
N PRO A 120 6.48 -13.52 -1.83
CA PRO A 120 6.21 -14.17 -3.11
C PRO A 120 5.09 -15.22 -2.99
N TRP A 121 4.28 -15.39 -4.03
CA TRP A 121 3.20 -16.39 -4.04
C TRP A 121 3.28 -17.42 -5.17
N ALA A 122 4.07 -17.18 -6.22
CA ALA A 122 4.22 -18.11 -7.34
C ALA A 122 5.44 -19.03 -7.17
N SER A 123 6.49 -18.56 -6.50
CA SER A 123 7.63 -19.39 -6.10
C SER A 123 7.28 -20.19 -4.85
N GLY A 124 7.53 -21.50 -4.86
CA GLY A 124 7.41 -22.29 -3.62
C GLY A 124 8.40 -21.78 -2.56
N ARG A 125 8.09 -21.95 -1.26
CA ARG A 125 9.01 -21.59 -0.15
C ARG A 125 10.43 -22.15 -0.33
N TRP A 126 10.56 -23.31 -0.96
CA TRP A 126 11.83 -23.96 -1.24
C TRP A 126 12.66 -23.27 -2.33
N GLU A 127 12.01 -22.57 -3.27
CA GLU A 127 12.66 -21.84 -4.35
C GLU A 127 13.10 -20.45 -3.90
N ASN A 128 12.47 -19.91 -2.84
CA ASN A 128 12.79 -18.61 -2.28
C ASN A 128 12.67 -18.58 -0.74
N PRO A 129 13.53 -19.32 -0.01
CA PRO A 129 13.44 -19.43 1.45
C PRO A 129 13.78 -18.11 2.16
N MET A 130 14.52 -17.23 1.49
CA MET A 130 14.91 -15.92 2.00
C MET A 130 13.96 -14.80 1.56
N GLU A 131 12.87 -15.13 0.85
CA GLU A 131 11.87 -14.18 0.35
C GLU A 131 12.49 -13.02 -0.48
N LEU A 132 13.62 -13.29 -1.14
CA LEU A 132 14.35 -12.31 -1.93
C LEU A 132 13.58 -11.97 -3.21
N SER A 133 13.38 -10.68 -3.46
CA SER A 133 12.69 -10.17 -4.64
C SER A 133 13.34 -10.62 -5.97
N GLN A 134 14.64 -10.88 -5.95
CA GLN A 134 15.42 -11.34 -7.11
C GLN A 134 15.02 -12.75 -7.55
N LEU A 135 14.57 -13.60 -6.62
CA LEU A 135 14.20 -15.00 -6.87
C LEU A 135 12.73 -15.17 -7.27
N ILE A 136 11.94 -14.08 -7.33
CA ILE A 136 10.54 -14.12 -7.76
C ILE A 136 10.47 -14.56 -9.24
N VAL A 137 9.52 -15.45 -9.55
CA VAL A 137 9.23 -15.94 -10.90
C VAL A 137 8.87 -14.76 -11.83
N PRO A 138 9.33 -14.73 -13.10
CA PRO A 138 9.10 -13.60 -14.01
C PRO A 138 7.63 -13.18 -14.16
N SER A 139 6.68 -14.12 -14.19
CA SER A 139 5.25 -13.83 -14.31
C SER A 139 4.73 -13.04 -13.11
N GLU A 140 5.10 -13.43 -11.90
CA GLU A 140 4.74 -12.70 -10.68
C GLU A 140 5.41 -11.33 -10.62
N LYS A 141 6.67 -11.21 -11.05
CA LYS A 141 7.35 -9.91 -11.15
C LYS A 141 6.56 -8.92 -11.99
N ILE A 142 6.05 -9.34 -13.16
CA ILE A 142 5.23 -8.49 -14.04
C ILE A 142 3.97 -8.02 -13.30
N ILE A 143 3.26 -8.93 -12.62
CA ILE A 143 2.05 -8.59 -11.87
C ILE A 143 2.37 -7.59 -10.75
N ARG A 144 3.48 -7.78 -10.02
CA ARG A 144 3.94 -6.85 -8.97
C ARG A 144 4.33 -5.48 -9.53
N VAL A 145 4.92 -5.41 -10.74
CA VAL A 145 5.16 -4.12 -11.42
C VAL A 145 3.83 -3.43 -11.70
N VAL A 146 2.85 -4.14 -12.28
CA VAL A 146 1.53 -3.56 -12.57
C VAL A 146 0.85 -3.11 -11.27
N TRP A 147 0.90 -3.91 -10.21
CA TRP A 147 0.39 -3.58 -8.88
C TRP A 147 1.05 -2.33 -8.27
N CYS A 148 2.34 -2.12 -8.51
CA CYS A 148 3.01 -0.92 -8.04
C CYS A 148 2.63 0.32 -8.88
N VAL A 149 2.68 0.19 -10.21
CA VAL A 149 2.55 1.32 -11.14
C VAL A 149 1.11 1.79 -11.29
N PHE A 150 0.16 0.87 -11.45
CA PHE A 150 -1.22 1.24 -11.81
C PHE A 150 -1.89 2.13 -10.74
N PRO A 151 -1.88 1.79 -9.43
CA PRO A 151 -2.45 2.66 -8.41
C PRO A 151 -1.71 3.97 -8.24
N ALA A 152 -0.37 3.94 -8.31
CA ALA A 152 0.46 5.13 -8.20
C ALA A 152 0.11 6.15 -9.30
N VAL A 153 0.03 5.69 -10.55
CA VAL A 153 -0.35 6.53 -11.69
C VAL A 153 -1.78 7.03 -11.56
N GLY A 154 -2.73 6.19 -11.15
CA GLY A 154 -4.11 6.64 -10.99
C GLY A 154 -4.28 7.68 -9.88
N PHE A 155 -3.57 7.58 -8.76
CA PHE A 155 -3.54 8.64 -7.75
C PHE A 155 -2.91 9.94 -8.27
N MET A 156 -1.78 9.85 -8.99
CA MET A 156 -1.16 11.03 -9.60
C MET A 156 -2.05 11.68 -10.66
N LEU A 157 -2.76 10.89 -11.48
CA LEU A 157 -3.71 11.41 -12.47
C LEU A 157 -4.90 12.09 -11.80
N THR A 158 -5.49 11.47 -10.77
CA THR A 158 -6.56 12.10 -10.00
C THR A 158 -6.07 13.40 -9.37
N ALA A 159 -4.84 13.46 -8.86
CA ALA A 159 -4.29 14.68 -8.27
C ALA A 159 -4.11 15.83 -9.27
N VAL A 160 -3.66 15.52 -10.49
CA VAL A 160 -3.32 16.52 -11.52
C VAL A 160 -4.54 17.00 -12.30
N ILE A 161 -5.49 16.11 -12.57
CA ILE A 161 -6.70 16.45 -13.31
C ILE A 161 -7.69 17.06 -12.31
N PRO A 162 -8.10 18.33 -12.41
CA PRO A 162 -9.10 18.88 -11.50
C PRO A 162 -10.49 18.29 -11.78
N ALA A 163 -11.28 18.05 -10.72
CA ALA A 163 -12.70 17.73 -10.87
C ALA A 163 -13.49 19.04 -11.02
N VAL A 164 -13.96 19.33 -12.23
CA VAL A 164 -14.76 20.54 -12.48
C VAL A 164 -16.24 20.22 -12.29
N SER A 165 -16.91 21.03 -11.48
CA SER A 165 -18.37 20.94 -11.33
C SER A 165 -19.05 21.63 -12.52
N ALA A 166 -20.01 20.95 -13.16
CA ALA A 166 -20.72 21.41 -14.36
C ALA A 166 -19.86 21.65 -15.63
N GLY A 167 -18.72 20.98 -15.77
CA GLY A 167 -17.96 21.03 -17.01
C GLY A 167 -18.71 20.40 -18.19
N GLU A 168 -18.62 21.00 -19.38
CA GLU A 168 -19.16 20.47 -20.65
C GLU A 168 -18.03 20.02 -21.58
N GLY A 169 -18.34 19.17 -22.56
CA GLY A 169 -17.38 18.71 -23.57
C GLY A 169 -16.14 18.02 -22.97
N TYR A 170 -14.96 18.60 -23.18
CA TYR A 170 -13.68 18.07 -22.70
C TYR A 170 -13.58 18.04 -21.17
N GLU A 171 -14.13 19.03 -20.46
CA GLU A 171 -14.09 19.08 -18.99
C GLU A 171 -14.91 17.96 -18.35
N ALA A 172 -16.03 17.57 -18.99
CA ALA A 172 -16.83 16.42 -18.58
C ALA A 172 -16.03 15.11 -18.71
N VAL A 173 -15.26 14.95 -19.80
CA VAL A 173 -14.40 13.78 -20.02
C VAL A 173 -13.29 13.73 -18.97
N LEU A 174 -12.60 14.85 -18.71
CA LEU A 174 -11.58 14.92 -17.67
C LEU A 174 -12.13 14.57 -16.29
N THR A 175 -13.30 15.12 -15.95
CA THR A 175 -13.98 14.81 -14.69
C THR A 175 -14.39 13.33 -14.62
N GLY A 176 -14.75 12.72 -15.75
CA GLY A 176 -15.00 11.28 -15.85
C GLY A 176 -13.74 10.45 -15.56
N ILE A 177 -12.62 10.77 -16.21
CA ILE A 177 -11.32 10.10 -15.98
C ILE A 177 -10.93 10.22 -14.50
N HIS A 178 -11.04 11.43 -13.96
CA HIS A 178 -10.72 11.74 -12.58
C HIS A 178 -11.51 10.89 -11.57
N ASN A 179 -12.83 10.82 -11.76
CA ASN A 179 -13.74 10.10 -10.85
C ASN A 179 -13.56 8.58 -10.93
N VAL A 180 -12.96 8.05 -12.00
CA VAL A 180 -12.66 6.63 -12.13
C VAL A 180 -11.26 6.29 -11.64
N ALA A 181 -10.28 7.17 -11.87
CA ALA A 181 -8.87 6.87 -11.63
C ALA A 181 -8.55 6.50 -10.17
N ALA A 182 -8.94 7.32 -9.18
CA ALA A 182 -8.64 7.04 -7.77
C ALA A 182 -9.43 5.84 -7.21
N PRO A 183 -10.76 5.72 -7.43
CA PRO A 183 -11.50 4.55 -6.96
C PRO A 183 -11.02 3.24 -7.61
N LEU A 184 -10.71 3.26 -8.91
CA LEU A 184 -10.19 2.07 -9.60
C LEU A 184 -8.78 1.71 -9.10
N SER A 185 -7.95 2.70 -8.78
CA SER A 185 -6.63 2.49 -8.16
C SER A 185 -6.74 1.83 -6.80
N ALA A 186 -7.61 2.35 -5.92
CA ALA A 186 -7.86 1.78 -4.62
C ALA A 186 -8.45 0.36 -4.73
N LEU A 187 -9.42 0.15 -5.63
CA LEU A 187 -9.99 -1.17 -5.90
C LEU A 187 -8.93 -2.18 -6.38
N PHE A 188 -8.02 -1.74 -7.24
CA PHE A 188 -6.94 -2.60 -7.73
C PHE A 188 -5.97 -2.96 -6.60
N MET A 189 -5.61 -2.01 -5.73
CA MET A 189 -4.81 -2.29 -4.54
C MET A 189 -5.50 -3.31 -3.61
N ILE A 190 -6.78 -3.11 -3.33
CA ILE A 190 -7.60 -4.02 -2.49
C ILE A 190 -7.69 -5.43 -3.12
N SER A 191 -7.86 -5.50 -4.44
CA SER A 191 -7.91 -6.78 -5.16
C SER A 191 -6.58 -7.52 -5.09
N MET A 192 -5.47 -6.81 -5.32
CA MET A 192 -4.14 -7.41 -5.22
C MET A 192 -3.76 -7.79 -3.79
N GLU A 193 -4.19 -7.02 -2.79
CA GLU A 193 -4.06 -7.41 -1.38
C GLU A 193 -4.82 -8.70 -1.09
N THR A 194 -6.00 -8.88 -1.70
CA THR A 194 -6.76 -10.14 -1.59
C THR A 194 -5.96 -11.31 -2.16
N VAL A 195 -5.32 -11.13 -3.32
CA VAL A 195 -4.43 -12.14 -3.91
C VAL A 195 -3.24 -12.44 -2.99
N GLN A 196 -2.60 -11.41 -2.45
CA GLN A 196 -1.47 -11.57 -1.53
C GLN A 196 -1.87 -12.33 -0.26
N LEU A 197 -2.96 -11.95 0.39
CA LEU A 197 -3.41 -12.62 1.62
C LEU A 197 -3.92 -14.04 1.34
N ALA A 198 -4.49 -14.30 0.16
CA ALA A 198 -4.94 -15.62 -0.23
C ALA A 198 -3.81 -16.57 -0.62
N LEU A 199 -2.84 -16.11 -1.41
CA LEU A 199 -1.82 -16.96 -2.02
C LEU A 199 -0.44 -16.80 -1.36
N GLY A 200 -0.02 -15.58 -1.06
CA GLY A 200 1.30 -15.31 -0.47
C GLY A 200 1.35 -15.61 1.02
N ASP A 201 0.33 -15.16 1.76
CA ASP A 201 0.30 -15.31 3.22
C ASP A 201 -0.58 -16.48 3.67
N LEU A 202 -1.39 -17.08 2.77
CA LEU A 202 -2.38 -18.13 3.06
C LEU A 202 -3.30 -17.79 4.24
N ALA A 203 -3.52 -16.49 4.48
CA ALA A 203 -4.15 -15.98 5.69
C ALA A 203 -5.62 -16.34 5.79
N PHE A 204 -6.34 -16.39 4.67
CA PHE A 204 -7.74 -16.78 4.66
C PHE A 204 -7.95 -18.24 5.09
N GLY A 205 -7.10 -19.17 4.67
CA GLY A 205 -7.20 -20.58 5.06
C GLY A 205 -7.09 -20.76 6.57
N HIS A 206 -6.13 -20.05 7.18
CA HIS A 206 -5.93 -20.03 8.64
C HIS A 206 -7.06 -19.33 9.40
N VAL A 207 -7.51 -18.16 8.96
CA VAL A 207 -8.58 -17.40 9.64
C VAL A 207 -9.93 -18.12 9.54
N LEU A 208 -10.22 -18.72 8.40
CA LEU A 208 -11.47 -19.45 8.14
C LEU A 208 -11.42 -20.92 8.59
N LYS A 209 -10.31 -21.36 9.21
CA LYS A 209 -10.08 -22.75 9.66
C LYS A 209 -10.35 -23.80 8.57
N GLN A 210 -9.92 -23.54 7.33
CA GLN A 210 -9.96 -24.58 6.30
C GLN A 210 -8.89 -25.64 6.63
N GLU A 211 -9.30 -26.91 6.73
CA GLU A 211 -8.50 -28.04 7.21
C GLU A 211 -7.24 -28.39 6.39
N SER A 212 -6.92 -27.64 5.32
CA SER A 212 -5.90 -28.01 4.35
C SER A 212 -4.78 -26.98 4.17
N VAL A 213 -4.37 -26.26 5.23
CA VAL A 213 -3.08 -25.53 5.14
C VAL A 213 -1.96 -26.58 5.12
N PRO A 214 -1.13 -26.66 4.06
CA PRO A 214 -0.05 -27.64 4.03
C PRO A 214 0.87 -27.44 5.24
N ALA A 215 1.37 -28.52 5.83
CA ALA A 215 2.21 -28.46 7.04
C ALA A 215 3.44 -27.53 6.88
N GLU A 216 3.91 -27.35 5.65
CA GLU A 216 5.00 -26.43 5.27
C GLU A 216 4.68 -24.94 5.51
N TYR A 217 3.39 -24.60 5.62
CA TYR A 217 2.87 -23.26 5.91
C TYR A 217 2.15 -23.19 7.27
N SER A 218 2.39 -24.17 8.14
CA SER A 218 1.78 -24.27 9.47
C SER A 218 2.27 -23.21 10.48
N LYS A 219 3.17 -22.30 10.10
CA LYS A 219 3.56 -21.19 10.96
C LYS A 219 2.30 -20.38 11.28
N ASP A 220 2.05 -20.17 12.56
CA ASP A 220 0.94 -19.36 13.03
C ASP A 220 0.97 -17.97 12.37
N LEU A 221 -0.20 -17.53 11.87
CA LEU A 221 -0.36 -16.16 11.37
C LEU A 221 0.00 -15.14 12.45
N THR A 222 0.81 -14.15 12.06
CA THR A 222 1.12 -13.01 12.92
C THR A 222 -0.15 -12.21 13.23
N THR A 223 -0.14 -11.48 14.34
CA THR A 223 -1.26 -10.58 14.69
C THR A 223 -1.51 -9.53 13.61
N ILE A 224 -0.46 -9.07 12.93
CA ILE A 224 -0.55 -8.06 11.88
C ILE A 224 -1.16 -8.66 10.61
N GLN A 225 -0.82 -9.89 10.23
CA GLN A 225 -1.48 -10.58 9.12
C GLN A 225 -2.98 -10.78 9.37
N ARG A 226 -3.36 -11.16 10.60
CA ARG A 226 -4.77 -11.26 10.99
C ARG A 226 -5.47 -9.90 10.92
N LEU A 227 -4.81 -8.82 11.37
CA LEU A 227 -5.33 -7.46 11.25
C LEU A 227 -5.51 -7.05 9.79
N ARG A 228 -4.57 -7.38 8.90
CA ARG A 228 -4.67 -7.12 7.46
C ARG A 228 -5.89 -7.79 6.83
N VAL A 229 -6.23 -9.02 7.22
CA VAL A 229 -7.48 -9.67 6.78
C VAL A 229 -8.71 -8.87 7.19
N VAL A 230 -8.78 -8.41 8.45
CA VAL A 230 -9.90 -7.59 8.94
C VAL A 230 -10.00 -6.26 8.17
N VAL A 231 -8.86 -5.57 8.01
CA VAL A 231 -8.77 -4.32 7.25
C VAL A 231 -9.20 -4.52 5.80
N LEU A 232 -8.82 -5.64 5.17
CA LEU A 232 -9.22 -5.97 3.80
C LEU A 232 -10.73 -6.19 3.69
N CYS A 233 -11.34 -6.92 4.63
CA CYS A 233 -12.79 -7.11 4.66
C CYS A 233 -13.54 -5.78 4.80
N LEU A 234 -13.05 -4.89 5.68
CA LEU A 234 -13.61 -3.54 5.83
C LEU A 234 -13.45 -2.71 4.55
N ALA A 235 -12.31 -2.84 3.86
CA ALA A 235 -12.06 -2.15 2.59
C ALA A 235 -13.06 -2.59 1.51
N TRP A 236 -13.28 -3.89 1.35
CA TRP A 236 -14.30 -4.43 0.45
C TRP A 236 -15.72 -3.98 0.81
N ALA A 237 -16.07 -3.97 2.10
CA ALA A 237 -17.37 -3.46 2.54
C ALA A 237 -17.56 -1.98 2.17
N SER A 238 -16.53 -1.14 2.34
CA SER A 238 -16.56 0.27 1.94
C SER A 238 -16.63 0.48 0.44
N VAL A 239 -15.92 -0.33 -0.35
CA VAL A 239 -16.08 -0.36 -1.81
C VAL A 239 -17.52 -0.70 -2.19
N ALA A 240 -18.13 -1.72 -1.59
CA ALA A 240 -19.49 -2.12 -1.88
C ALA A 240 -20.51 -1.02 -1.54
N ILE A 241 -20.33 -0.35 -0.38
CA ILE A 241 -21.14 0.81 0.01
C ILE A 241 -21.00 1.95 -1.01
N PHE A 242 -19.77 2.31 -1.37
CA PHE A 242 -19.50 3.36 -2.34
C PHE A 242 -20.12 3.05 -3.70
N VAL A 243 -19.86 1.86 -4.27
CA VAL A 243 -20.37 1.47 -5.58
C VAL A 243 -21.91 1.42 -5.58
N SER A 244 -22.53 0.91 -4.52
CA SER A 244 -24.00 0.87 -4.41
C SER A 244 -24.60 2.27 -4.33
N ALA A 245 -24.01 3.15 -3.52
CA ALA A 245 -24.47 4.53 -3.39
C ALA A 245 -24.23 5.32 -4.68
N GLN A 246 -23.09 5.14 -5.36
CA GLN A 246 -22.83 5.74 -6.66
C GLN A 246 -23.77 5.23 -7.74
N GLY A 247 -24.07 3.92 -7.77
CA GLY A 247 -25.07 3.36 -8.68
C GLY A 247 -26.44 4.02 -8.48
N TYR A 248 -26.84 4.19 -7.22
CA TYR A 248 -28.08 4.89 -6.88
C TYR A 248 -28.06 6.37 -7.29
N LEU A 249 -26.97 7.10 -7.02
CA LEU A 249 -26.87 8.55 -7.29
C LEU A 249 -26.68 8.88 -8.78
N THR A 250 -25.96 8.06 -9.54
CA THR A 250 -25.55 8.36 -10.92
C THR A 250 -26.40 7.64 -11.97
N VAL A 251 -26.65 6.34 -11.78
CA VAL A 251 -27.42 5.52 -12.73
C VAL A 251 -28.92 5.65 -12.46
N GLY A 252 -29.31 5.70 -11.18
CA GLY A 252 -30.70 5.83 -10.74
C GLY A 252 -31.45 6.96 -11.45
N PRO A 253 -31.02 8.23 -11.35
CA PRO A 253 -31.68 9.34 -11.99
C PRO A 253 -31.68 9.24 -13.53
N ARG A 254 -30.60 8.77 -14.16
CA ARG A 254 -30.54 8.70 -15.63
C ARG A 254 -31.46 7.62 -16.21
N PHE A 255 -31.52 6.47 -15.55
CA PHE A 255 -32.30 5.33 -16.04
C PHE A 255 -33.75 5.37 -15.58
N PHE A 256 -33.99 5.78 -14.33
CA PHE A 256 -35.33 5.76 -13.74
C PHE A 256 -36.02 7.11 -13.70
N ALA A 257 -35.33 8.27 -13.66
CA ALA A 257 -36.05 9.55 -13.62
C ALA A 257 -36.73 9.89 -14.96
N THR A 258 -36.24 9.34 -16.08
CA THR A 258 -36.92 9.43 -17.38
C THR A 258 -38.20 8.61 -17.43
N LYS A 259 -38.28 7.50 -16.68
CA LYS A 259 -39.42 6.57 -16.69
C LYS A 259 -40.38 6.76 -15.51
N TYR A 260 -39.88 7.20 -14.36
CA TYR A 260 -40.60 7.32 -13.08
C TYR A 260 -40.13 8.53 -12.26
N PRO A 261 -40.35 9.77 -12.72
CA PRO A 261 -39.88 10.97 -12.04
C PRO A 261 -40.44 11.13 -10.62
N ALA A 262 -41.64 10.60 -10.35
CA ALA A 262 -42.28 10.65 -9.03
C ALA A 262 -41.65 9.72 -7.98
N LEU A 263 -40.91 8.68 -8.39
CA LEU A 263 -40.29 7.70 -7.47
C LEU A 263 -38.86 8.08 -7.05
N PHE A 264 -38.25 9.03 -7.75
CA PHE A 264 -36.90 9.53 -7.44
C PHE A 264 -36.88 11.06 -7.14
N PRO A 265 -37.74 11.57 -6.25
CA PRO A 265 -37.88 13.02 -6.06
C PRO A 265 -36.74 13.64 -5.24
N ASN A 266 -35.90 12.86 -4.54
CA ASN A 266 -34.99 13.43 -3.55
C ASN A 266 -33.55 12.92 -3.64
N LYS A 267 -32.64 13.88 -3.84
CA LYS A 267 -31.20 13.71 -3.60
C LYS A 267 -30.97 13.79 -2.09
N SER A 268 -30.97 12.64 -1.42
CA SER A 268 -30.76 12.57 0.04
C SER A 268 -29.32 12.91 0.40
N PHE A 269 -29.14 13.90 1.28
CA PHE A 269 -27.82 14.26 1.83
C PHE A 269 -27.15 13.07 2.52
N CYS A 270 -27.92 12.23 3.22
CA CYS A 270 -27.38 11.04 3.89
C CYS A 270 -26.78 10.03 2.90
N ILE A 271 -27.38 9.87 1.71
CA ILE A 271 -26.85 8.95 0.69
C ILE A 271 -25.57 9.51 0.07
N ALA A 272 -25.53 10.82 -0.21
CA ALA A 272 -24.32 11.49 -0.69
C ALA A 272 -23.18 11.39 0.33
N LEU A 273 -23.47 11.58 1.62
CA LEU A 273 -22.49 11.44 2.70
C LEU A 273 -22.02 9.99 2.87
N LEU A 274 -22.92 9.01 2.73
CA LEU A 274 -22.59 7.58 2.78
C LEU A 274 -21.66 7.18 1.63
N SER A 275 -21.95 7.67 0.42
CA SER A 275 -21.09 7.48 -0.76
C SER A 275 -19.70 8.06 -0.53
N TYR A 276 -19.64 9.32 -0.07
CA TYR A 276 -18.40 10.01 0.25
C TYR A 276 -17.58 9.27 1.31
N GLY A 277 -18.23 8.83 2.39
CA GLY A 277 -17.58 8.08 3.46
C GLY A 277 -17.06 6.72 3.01
N GLY A 278 -17.82 6.01 2.15
CA GLY A 278 -17.41 4.74 1.56
C GLY A 278 -16.15 4.87 0.71
N GLU A 279 -16.10 5.86 -0.18
CA GLU A 279 -14.93 6.13 -1.02
C GLU A 279 -13.70 6.48 -0.16
N LEU A 280 -13.88 7.38 0.80
CA LEU A 280 -12.83 7.84 1.70
C LEU A 280 -12.22 6.68 2.50
N PHE A 281 -13.08 5.86 3.10
CA PHE A 281 -12.63 4.74 3.93
C PHE A 281 -11.96 3.67 3.07
N ALA A 282 -12.50 3.37 1.88
CA ALA A 282 -11.87 2.44 0.95
C ALA A 282 -10.46 2.89 0.54
N MET A 283 -10.27 4.18 0.19
CA MET A 283 -8.95 4.73 -0.15
C MET A 283 -7.99 4.67 1.04
N LEU A 284 -8.44 5.04 2.24
CA LEU A 284 -7.60 5.04 3.45
C LEU A 284 -7.16 3.61 3.82
N LEU A 285 -8.08 2.64 3.76
CA LEU A 285 -7.75 1.25 4.03
C LEU A 285 -6.85 0.65 2.95
N ALA A 286 -7.05 1.02 1.68
CA ALA A 286 -6.19 0.58 0.58
C ALA A 286 -4.71 0.95 0.79
N VAL A 287 -4.43 2.15 1.32
CA VAL A 287 -3.06 2.57 1.64
C VAL A 287 -2.56 2.12 3.02
N LEU A 288 -3.47 1.78 3.96
CA LEU A 288 -3.12 1.18 5.24
C LEU A 288 -2.57 -0.24 5.09
N LEU A 289 -3.14 -1.04 4.19
CA LEU A 289 -2.75 -2.43 3.94
C LEU A 289 -1.24 -2.61 3.66
N PRO A 290 -0.62 -1.89 2.71
CA PRO A 290 0.83 -2.02 2.48
C PRO A 290 1.68 -1.49 3.64
N ALA A 291 1.18 -0.51 4.41
CA ALA A 291 1.86 -0.05 5.62
C ALA A 291 1.90 -1.16 6.69
N LEU A 292 0.78 -1.87 6.89
CA LEU A 292 0.73 -3.01 7.80
C LEU A 292 1.63 -4.16 7.31
N ALA A 293 1.67 -4.42 6.01
CA ALA A 293 2.56 -5.45 5.44
C ALA A 293 4.04 -5.12 5.69
N GLY A 294 4.44 -3.86 5.48
CA GLY A 294 5.80 -3.40 5.79
C GLY A 294 6.15 -3.51 7.28
N ILE A 295 5.21 -3.16 8.17
CA ILE A 295 5.43 -3.30 9.62
C ILE A 295 5.61 -4.77 10.02
N ASP A 296 4.83 -5.69 9.45
CA ASP A 296 4.98 -7.14 9.68
C ASP A 296 6.37 -7.62 9.26
N MET A 297 6.82 -7.23 8.06
CA MET A 297 8.16 -7.54 7.55
C MET A 297 9.27 -6.97 8.43
N LEU A 298 9.07 -5.76 8.96
CA LEU A 298 10.04 -5.16 9.88
C LEU A 298 10.16 -5.99 11.17
N PHE A 299 9.04 -6.47 11.74
CA PHE A 299 9.08 -7.32 12.92
C PHE A 299 9.74 -8.68 12.63
N ASP A 300 9.47 -9.28 11.47
CA ASP A 300 10.13 -10.51 11.04
C ASP A 300 11.65 -10.30 10.93
N VAL A 301 12.09 -9.24 10.25
CA VAL A 301 13.52 -8.88 10.14
C VAL A 301 14.13 -8.67 11.52
N VAL A 302 13.46 -7.96 12.42
CA VAL A 302 13.95 -7.71 13.78
C VAL A 302 14.07 -9.01 14.60
N SER A 303 13.05 -9.87 14.52
CA SER A 303 12.99 -11.13 15.29
C SER A 303 14.11 -12.11 14.90
N ALA A 304 14.57 -12.06 13.65
CA ALA A 304 15.65 -12.90 13.17
C ALA A 304 17.03 -12.60 13.79
N TYR A 305 17.20 -11.46 14.48
CA TYR A 305 18.50 -11.00 15.01
C TYR A 305 18.76 -11.28 16.49
N GLY A 306 17.80 -11.84 17.24
CA GLY A 306 18.01 -12.26 18.63
C GLY A 306 17.95 -11.13 19.68
N ASP A 307 17.01 -11.32 20.61
CA ASP A 307 16.97 -10.95 22.03
C ASP A 307 17.00 -9.51 22.55
N ASP A 308 17.14 -8.45 21.75
CA ASP A 308 16.77 -7.11 22.25
C ASP A 308 15.81 -6.34 21.33
N PRO A 309 14.49 -6.59 21.45
CA PRO A 309 13.46 -5.84 20.71
C PRO A 309 13.50 -4.32 20.99
N TYR A 310 14.15 -3.87 22.08
CA TYR A 310 14.30 -2.44 22.37
C TYR A 310 15.44 -1.80 21.59
N GLN A 311 16.54 -2.51 21.32
CA GLN A 311 17.62 -1.99 20.47
C GLN A 311 17.16 -1.83 19.02
N SER A 312 16.36 -2.75 18.52
CA SER A 312 15.85 -2.73 17.14
C SER A 312 14.77 -1.67 16.94
N ALA A 313 13.80 -1.55 17.86
CA ALA A 313 12.82 -0.47 17.85
C ALA A 313 13.49 0.90 18.01
N GLY A 314 14.53 0.99 18.84
CA GLY A 314 15.37 2.17 18.97
C GLY A 314 16.11 2.54 17.68
N LEU A 315 16.62 1.55 16.94
CA LEU A 315 17.28 1.75 15.64
C LEU A 315 16.30 2.19 14.55
N THR A 316 15.12 1.58 14.48
CA THR A 316 14.06 2.00 13.55
C THR A 316 13.58 3.42 13.86
N LEU A 317 13.35 3.75 15.14
CA LEU A 317 12.91 5.09 15.54
C LEU A 317 14.02 6.14 15.34
N ALA A 318 15.29 5.80 15.65
CA ALA A 318 16.43 6.66 15.39
C ALA A 318 16.62 6.92 13.88
N PHE A 319 16.38 5.91 13.04
CA PHE A 319 16.43 6.05 11.59
C PHE A 319 15.27 6.90 11.05
N LEU A 320 14.05 6.68 11.55
CA LEU A 320 12.87 7.52 11.25
C LEU A 320 13.06 8.98 11.65
N LEU A 321 13.83 9.24 12.71
CA LEU A 321 14.19 10.58 13.19
C LEU A 321 15.44 11.16 12.51
N GLY A 322 15.98 10.50 11.48
CA GLY A 322 17.16 10.98 10.75
C GLY A 322 18.46 10.96 11.55
N LYS A 323 18.53 10.24 12.67
CA LYS A 323 19.76 10.04 13.44
C LYS A 323 20.56 8.88 12.86
N THR A 324 21.14 9.08 11.68
CA THR A 324 22.10 8.13 11.11
C THR A 324 23.48 8.34 11.76
N GLY A 325 23.85 7.43 12.66
CA GLY A 325 25.24 6.94 12.74
C GLY A 325 26.28 7.77 13.50
N GLY A 326 26.01 8.19 14.74
CA GLY A 326 27.04 8.83 15.58
C GLY A 326 27.37 8.19 16.93
N ALA A 327 26.49 7.37 17.52
CA ALA A 327 26.56 7.17 18.98
C ALA A 327 26.51 5.73 19.52
N TYR A 328 26.45 4.69 18.67
CA TYR A 328 26.14 3.33 19.17
C TYR A 328 27.25 2.27 19.00
N TYR A 329 28.47 2.64 18.60
CA TYR A 329 29.62 1.73 18.61
C TYR A 329 30.49 1.90 19.87
N GLY A 330 29.86 1.89 21.03
CA GLY A 330 30.58 2.10 22.28
C GLY A 330 29.91 1.47 23.49
N TYR A 331 29.54 0.20 23.41
CA TYR A 331 29.40 -0.72 24.56
C TYR A 331 29.60 -2.16 24.08
#